data_AF-A0A4U9I9Z0-F1
#
_entry.id   AF-A0A4U9I9Z0-F1
#
_cell.length_a   1.000
_cell.length_b   1.000
_cell.length_c   1.000
_cell.angle_alpha   90.00
_cell.angle_beta   90.00
_cell.angle_gamma   90.00
#
_symmetry.space_group_name_H-M   'P 1'
#
loop_
_entity.id
_entity.type
_entity.pdbx_description
1 polymer ?
#
loop_
_entity_poly.entity_id
_entity_poly.type
_entity_poly.pdbx_seq_one_letter_code
_entity_poly.pdbx_strand_id
1 'polypeptide(L)'
;MILTGKQLRPRQALKVGLVDEVVPHAILLEAAVALALKDKPVDRRLPVRERVLAGPLGRTVLFKMVANKTEQKTQGNYPAAKRILEVILTGLTQGSSSGYAAEAKAFGELAMTPAVTDAAQPLFCQH
;
A
#
# COMPACT_ATOMS: atom_id res chain seq x y z
N MET A 1 -3.07 -4.31 -6.12
CA MET A 1 -3.24 -3.25 -5.11
C MET A 1 -2.05 -2.31 -5.16
N ILE A 2 -2.24 -1.07 -4.68
CA ILE A 2 -1.44 0.14 -4.89
C ILE A 2 -1.19 0.45 -6.37
N LEU A 3 -0.32 -0.28 -7.06
CA LEU A 3 0.03 0.00 -8.47
C LEU A 3 -1.08 -0.31 -9.48
N THR A 4 -2.00 -1.21 -9.14
CA THR A 4 -3.01 -1.72 -10.10
C THR A 4 -4.44 -1.29 -9.78
N GLY A 5 -4.68 -0.58 -8.66
CA GLY A 5 -6.04 -0.21 -8.20
C GLY A 5 -7.03 -1.36 -7.95
N LYS A 6 -6.65 -2.62 -8.21
CA LYS A 6 -7.54 -3.80 -8.17
C LYS A 6 -8.26 -3.93 -6.83
N GLN A 7 -9.58 -4.04 -6.89
CA GLN A 7 -10.43 -4.44 -5.78
C GLN A 7 -10.24 -5.93 -5.46
N LEU A 8 -10.19 -6.27 -4.16
CA LEU A 8 -10.08 -7.65 -3.70
C LEU A 8 -11.41 -8.12 -3.11
N ARG A 9 -11.81 -9.36 -3.41
CA ARG A 9 -12.97 -9.97 -2.74
C ARG A 9 -12.64 -10.28 -1.28
N PRO A 10 -13.63 -10.33 -0.36
CA PRO A 10 -13.39 -10.56 1.06
C PRO A 10 -12.54 -11.81 1.36
N ARG A 11 -12.81 -12.93 0.69
CA ARG A 11 -12.02 -14.18 0.83
C ARG A 11 -10.56 -14.03 0.37
N GLN A 12 -10.31 -13.24 -0.67
CA GLN A 12 -8.97 -12.97 -1.16
C GLN A 12 -8.22 -12.06 -0.19
N ALA A 13 -8.90 -11.05 0.36
CA ALA A 13 -8.36 -10.15 1.37
C ALA A 13 -7.92 -10.90 2.64
N LEU A 14 -8.72 -11.88 3.09
CA LEU A 14 -8.36 -12.77 4.20
C LEU A 14 -7.10 -13.59 3.88
N LYS A 15 -7.02 -14.19 2.68
CA LYS A 15 -5.88 -15.02 2.27
C LYS A 15 -4.55 -14.25 2.21
N VAL A 16 -4.60 -12.97 1.86
CA VAL A 16 -3.41 -12.11 1.81
C VAL A 16 -3.12 -11.39 3.13
N GLY A 17 -3.90 -11.65 4.18
CA GLY A 17 -3.71 -11.02 5.50
C GLY A 17 -4.11 -9.54 5.57
N LEU A 18 -4.86 -9.05 4.57
CA LEU A 18 -5.36 -7.67 4.55
C LEU A 18 -6.48 -7.47 5.57
N VAL A 19 -7.31 -8.50 5.78
CA VAL A 19 -8.42 -8.51 6.74
C VAL A 19 -8.22 -9.67 7.70
N ASP A 20 -8.52 -9.46 8.98
CA ASP A 20 -8.37 -10.46 10.04
C ASP A 20 -9.47 -11.53 10.02
N GLU A 21 -10.72 -11.13 9.74
CA GLU A 21 -11.87 -12.04 9.74
C GLU A 21 -12.93 -11.61 8.70
N VAL A 22 -13.62 -12.59 8.10
CA VAL A 22 -14.72 -12.34 7.16
C VAL A 22 -15.99 -12.94 7.74
N VAL A 23 -16.95 -12.07 8.08
CA VAL A 23 -18.23 -12.44 8.69
C VAL A 23 -19.41 -12.09 7.77
N PRO A 24 -20.55 -12.81 7.87
CA PRO A 24 -21.80 -12.41 7.23
C PRO A 24 -22.29 -11.03 7.70
N HIS A 25 -22.96 -10.30 6.81
CA HIS A 25 -23.42 -8.93 7.09
C HIS A 25 -24.29 -8.82 8.35
N ALA A 26 -25.14 -9.82 8.60
CA ALA A 26 -26.06 -9.84 9.73
C ALA A 26 -25.37 -9.78 11.10
N ILE A 27 -24.15 -10.32 11.22
CA ILE A 27 -23.41 -10.38 12.50
C ILE A 27 -22.21 -9.42 12.52
N LEU A 28 -22.07 -8.58 11.49
CA LEU A 28 -20.87 -7.74 11.32
C LEU A 28 -20.69 -6.76 12.47
N LEU A 29 -21.77 -6.13 12.92
CA LEU A 29 -21.71 -5.16 14.01
C LEU A 29 -21.35 -5.83 15.33
N GLU A 30 -22.00 -6.96 15.63
CA GLU A 30 -21.75 -7.72 16.86
C GLU A 30 -20.32 -8.26 16.91
N ALA A 31 -19.82 -8.82 15.80
CA ALA A 31 -18.45 -9.30 15.69
C ALA A 31 -17.43 -8.17 15.85
N ALA A 32 -17.69 -7.00 15.24
CA ALA A 32 -16.81 -5.83 15.37
C ALA A 32 -16.75 -5.32 16.82
N VAL A 33 -17.89 -5.25 17.52
CA VAL A 33 -17.96 -4.85 18.93
C VAL A 33 -17.22 -5.86 19.81
N ALA A 34 -17.44 -7.17 19.59
CA ALA A 34 -16.75 -8.22 20.33
C ALA A 34 -15.22 -8.19 20.12
N LEU A 35 -14.77 -7.85 18.91
CA LEU A 35 -13.35 -7.66 18.60
C LEU A 35 -12.76 -6.40 19.23
N ALA A 36 -13.51 -5.29 19.27
CA ALA A 36 -13.06 -4.05 19.89
C ALA A 36 -12.93 -4.15 21.42
N LEU A 37 -13.78 -4.96 22.06
CA LEU A 37 -13.76 -5.22 23.50
C LEU A 37 -12.73 -6.27 23.92
N LYS A 38 -12.26 -7.12 22.99
CA LYS A 38 -11.14 -8.02 23.24
C LYS A 38 -9.85 -7.23 23.38
N ASP A 39 -9.01 -7.60 24.34
CA ASP A 39 -7.65 -7.07 24.43
C ASP A 39 -6.92 -7.30 23.11
N LYS A 40 -6.40 -6.21 22.56
CA LYS A 40 -5.76 -6.18 21.25
C LYS A 40 -4.58 -7.16 21.26
N PRO A 41 -4.48 -8.13 20.32
CA PRO A 41 -3.21 -8.83 20.12
C PRO A 41 -2.18 -7.78 19.68
N VAL A 42 -1.27 -7.43 20.59
CA VAL A 42 -0.36 -6.27 20.47
C VAL A 42 0.68 -6.46 19.35
N ASP A 43 0.86 -7.65 18.81
CA ASP A 43 2.02 -7.91 17.96
C ASP A 43 1.64 -8.74 16.73
N ARG A 44 1.25 -8.07 15.64
CA ARG A 44 1.41 -8.64 14.29
C ARG A 44 2.91 -8.71 14.05
N ARG A 45 3.56 -9.76 14.58
CA ARG A 45 4.97 -10.02 14.31
C ARG A 45 5.09 -10.23 12.81
N LEU A 46 5.68 -9.26 12.13
CA LEU A 46 6.00 -9.38 10.71
C LEU A 46 6.70 -10.74 10.49
N PRO A 47 6.22 -11.56 9.55
CA PRO A 47 6.80 -12.87 9.30
C PRO A 47 8.32 -12.74 9.08
N VAL A 48 9.08 -13.71 9.57
CA VAL A 48 10.55 -13.66 9.60
C VAL A 48 11.16 -13.27 8.24
N ARG A 49 10.52 -13.71 7.14
CA ARG A 49 10.89 -13.35 5.77
C ARG A 49 10.82 -11.84 5.50
N GLU A 50 9.76 -11.17 5.94
CA GLU A 50 9.61 -9.71 5.80
C GLU A 50 10.63 -8.97 6.67
N ARG A 51 10.93 -9.50 7.86
CA ARG A 51 11.96 -8.93 8.75
C ARG A 51 13.36 -9.03 8.15
N VAL A 52 13.68 -10.16 7.52
CA VAL A 52 14.95 -10.38 6.82
C VAL A 52 15.04 -9.53 5.56
N LEU A 53 13.95 -9.41 4.80
CA LEU A 53 13.89 -8.52 3.63
C LEU A 53 14.03 -7.04 4.02
N ALA A 54 13.51 -6.67 5.19
CA ALA A 54 13.70 -5.36 5.80
C ALA A 54 15.09 -5.16 6.42
N GLY A 55 16.02 -6.12 6.31
CA GLY A 55 17.42 -5.92 6.71
C GLY A 55 18.17 -4.97 5.76
N PRO A 56 19.30 -4.36 6.18
CA PRO A 56 20.07 -3.40 5.37
C PRO A 56 20.47 -3.92 3.98
N LEU A 57 20.84 -5.21 3.91
CA LEU A 57 21.21 -5.87 2.66
C LEU A 57 20.00 -6.33 1.83
N GLY A 58 18.88 -6.68 2.48
CA GLY A 58 17.64 -7.02 1.80
C GLY A 58 17.01 -5.82 1.08
N ARG A 59 17.15 -4.63 1.67
CA ARG A 59 16.62 -3.38 1.12
C ARG A 59 17.26 -2.97 -0.21
N THR A 60 18.57 -3.16 -0.38
CA THR A 60 19.24 -2.79 -1.65
C THR A 60 18.85 -3.72 -2.80
N VAL A 61 18.66 -5.01 -2.52
CA VAL A 61 18.17 -5.99 -3.50
C VAL A 61 16.71 -5.72 -3.84
N LEU A 62 15.87 -5.42 -2.85
CA LEU A 62 14.47 -5.04 -3.05
C LEU A 62 14.38 -3.79 -3.92
N PHE A 63 15.20 -2.77 -3.66
CA PHE A 63 15.27 -1.55 -4.47
C PHE A 63 15.55 -1.85 -5.95
N LYS A 64 16.59 -2.64 -6.24
CA LYS A 64 16.95 -3.02 -7.61
C LYS A 64 15.84 -3.81 -8.31
N MET A 65 15.24 -4.78 -7.61
CA MET A 65 14.16 -5.59 -8.17
C MET A 65 12.92 -4.75 -8.48
N VAL A 66 12.57 -3.83 -7.58
CA VAL A 66 11.44 -2.92 -7.71
C VAL A 66 11.67 -1.91 -8.82
N ALA A 67 12.87 -1.32 -8.92
CA ALA A 67 13.25 -0.42 -10.01
C ALA A 67 13.11 -1.10 -11.38
N ASN A 68 13.71 -2.27 -11.56
CA ASN A 68 13.65 -3.04 -12.80
C ASN A 68 12.21 -3.42 -13.16
N LYS A 69 11.42 -3.87 -12.19
CA LYS A 69 10.02 -4.28 -12.42
C LYS A 69 9.11 -3.09 -12.74
N THR A 70 9.44 -1.91 -12.24
CA THR A 70 8.71 -0.68 -12.52
C THR A 70 9.05 -0.18 -13.90
N GLU A 71 10.32 -0.18 -14.27
CA GLU A 71 10.75 0.18 -15.62
C GLU A 71 10.13 -0.73 -16.68
N GLN A 72 10.13 -2.05 -16.45
CA GLN A 72 9.47 -3.01 -17.34
C GLN A 72 7.96 -2.79 -17.49
N LYS A 73 7.28 -2.38 -16.41
CA LYS A 73 5.82 -2.18 -16.41
C LYS A 73 5.38 -0.82 -16.90
N THR A 74 6.23 0.20 -16.72
CA THR A 74 5.89 1.59 -17.04
C THR A 74 6.55 2.09 -18.32
N GLN A 75 7.54 1.37 -18.85
CA GLN A 75 8.36 1.77 -20.01
C GLN A 75 8.91 3.20 -19.88
N GLY A 76 9.03 3.73 -18.66
CA GLY A 76 9.45 5.10 -18.38
C GLY A 76 8.33 6.16 -18.35
N ASN A 77 7.10 5.83 -18.77
CA ASN A 77 6.02 6.81 -18.97
C ASN A 77 5.19 7.15 -17.73
N TYR A 78 5.31 6.38 -16.63
CA TYR A 78 4.48 6.57 -15.43
C TYR A 78 5.35 6.93 -14.22
N PRO A 79 5.68 8.23 -14.03
CA PRO A 79 6.50 8.69 -12.91
C PRO A 79 5.85 8.38 -11.55
N ALA A 80 4.52 8.29 -11.50
CA ALA A 80 3.75 7.94 -10.30
C ALA A 80 4.18 6.60 -9.68
N ALA A 81 4.39 5.57 -10.50
CA ALA A 81 4.75 4.25 -9.99
C ALA A 81 6.13 4.27 -9.31
N LYS A 82 7.10 5.00 -9.88
CA LYS A 82 8.44 5.14 -9.31
C LYS A 82 8.39 5.87 -7.95
N ARG A 83 7.66 6.99 -7.88
CA ARG A 83 7.53 7.78 -6.65
C ARG A 83 6.81 7.05 -5.52
N ILE A 84 5.76 6.29 -5.82
CA ILE A 84 5.07 5.44 -4.83
C ILE A 84 6.04 4.44 -4.19
N LEU A 85 6.91 3.83 -4.99
CA LEU A 85 7.86 2.85 -4.50
C LEU A 85 8.95 3.48 -3.65
N GLU A 86 9.44 4.66 -4.03
CA GLU A 86 10.37 5.46 -3.22
C GLU A 86 9.79 5.77 -1.84
N VAL A 87 8.54 6.20 -1.76
CA VAL A 87 7.85 6.47 -0.48
C VAL A 87 7.76 5.22 0.40
N ILE A 88 7.39 4.07 -0.18
CA ILE A 88 7.33 2.80 0.55
C ILE A 88 8.72 2.43 1.07
N LEU A 89 9.77 2.62 0.27
CA LEU A 89 11.15 2.35 0.67
C LEU A 89 11.61 3.32 1.78
N THR A 90 11.24 4.59 1.72
CA THR A 90 11.51 5.59 2.76
C THR A 90 10.81 5.21 4.07
N GLY A 91 9.54 4.80 4.02
CA GLY A 91 8.81 4.33 5.21
C GLY A 91 9.43 3.06 5.82
N LEU A 92 9.94 2.14 4.99
CA LEU A 92 10.63 0.92 5.45
C LEU A 92 12.05 1.17 5.98
N THR A 93 12.68 2.30 5.65
CA THR A 93 14.07 2.62 6.03
C THR A 93 14.14 3.58 7.21
N GLN A 94 13.36 4.65 7.17
CA GLN A 94 13.42 5.77 8.12
C GLN A 94 12.28 5.73 9.15
N GLY A 95 11.39 4.73 9.07
CA GLY A 95 10.26 4.54 9.97
C GLY A 95 8.96 5.17 9.46
N SER A 96 7.84 4.80 10.09
CA SER A 96 6.50 5.16 9.62
C SER A 96 6.25 6.67 9.57
N SER A 97 6.78 7.43 10.53
CA SER A 97 6.57 8.88 10.63
C SER A 97 7.17 9.66 9.45
N SER A 98 8.42 9.35 9.09
CA SER A 98 9.10 9.96 7.93
C SER A 98 8.53 9.46 6.60
N GLY A 99 8.03 8.22 6.57
CA GLY A 99 7.29 7.66 5.44
C GLY A 99 6.04 8.46 5.08
N TYR A 100 5.21 8.83 6.07
CA TYR A 100 4.00 9.63 5.82
C TYR A 100 4.30 11.04 5.31
N ALA A 101 5.35 11.68 5.82
CA ALA A 101 5.77 12.99 5.32
C ALA A 101 6.26 12.92 3.86
N ALA A 102 7.03 11.88 3.52
CA ALA A 102 7.46 11.63 2.15
C ALA A 102 6.28 11.27 1.23
N GLU A 103 5.30 10.50 1.73
CA GLU A 103 4.07 10.15 1.03
C GLU A 103 3.26 11.39 0.67
N ALA A 104 3.00 12.27 1.64
CA ALA A 104 2.24 13.49 1.43
C ALA A 104 2.90 14.39 0.37
N LYS A 105 4.23 14.54 0.43
CA LYS A 105 4.99 15.32 -0.56
C LYS A 105 4.90 14.71 -1.95
N ALA A 106 5.16 13.41 -2.09
CA ALA A 106 5.13 12.73 -3.37
C ALA A 106 3.71 12.70 -3.98
N PHE A 107 2.68 12.52 -3.15
CA PHE A 107 1.29 12.58 -3.58
C PHE A 107 0.92 13.97 -4.10
N GLY A 108 1.29 15.03 -3.37
CA GLY A 108 1.05 16.41 -3.79
C GLY A 108 1.73 16.73 -5.12
N GLU A 109 2.99 16.34 -5.30
CA GLU A 109 3.72 16.53 -6.56
C GLU A 109 3.05 15.78 -7.73
N LEU A 110 2.55 14.56 -7.51
CA LEU A 110 1.87 13.78 -8.55
C LEU A 110 0.49 14.34 -8.89
N ALA A 111 -0.26 14.83 -7.90
CA ALA A 111 -1.58 15.42 -8.10
C ALA A 111 -1.55 16.66 -9.02
N MET A 112 -0.41 17.35 -9.07
CA MET A 112 -0.20 18.53 -9.92
C MET A 112 0.28 18.18 -11.33
N THR A 113 0.50 16.89 -11.66
CA THR A 113 0.92 16.50 -13.00
C THR A 113 -0.27 16.47 -13.97
N PRO A 114 -0.08 16.91 -15.23
CA PRO A 114 -1.18 16.97 -16.21
C PRO A 114 -1.81 15.60 -16.46
N ALA A 115 -1.01 14.52 -16.41
CA ALA A 115 -1.51 13.15 -16.54
C ALA A 115 -2.54 12.77 -15.46
N VAL A 116 -2.41 13.30 -14.23
CA VAL A 116 -3.38 13.06 -13.15
C VAL A 116 -4.61 13.94 -13.32
N THR A 117 -4.43 15.20 -13.72
CA THR A 117 -5.54 16.10 -14.00
C THR A 117 -6.46 15.56 -15.11
N ASP A 118 -5.87 15.10 -16.23
CA ASP A 118 -6.62 14.50 -17.35
C ASP A 118 -7.34 13.22 -16.94
N ALA A 119 -6.70 12.37 -16.13
CA ALA A 119 -7.31 11.14 -15.63
C ALA A 119 -8.42 11.37 -14.59
N ALA A 120 -8.35 12.48 -13.83
CA ALA A 120 -9.35 12.83 -12.82
C ALA A 120 -10.61 13.47 -13.42
N GLN A 121 -10.49 14.15 -14.55
CA GLN A 121 -11.60 14.83 -15.22
C GLN A 121 -12.86 13.96 -15.46
N PRO A 122 -12.77 12.72 -16.00
CA PRO A 122 -13.92 11.86 -16.18
C PRO A 122 -14.50 11.26 -14.88
N LEU A 123 -13.81 11.39 -13.73
CA LEU A 123 -14.38 11.00 -12.42
C LEU A 123 -15.32 12.07 -11.88
N PHE A 124 -15.06 13.36 -12.17
CA PHE A 124 -15.90 14.48 -11.70
C PHE A 124 -17.06 14.81 -12.64
N CYS A 125 -17.01 14.39 -13.91
CA CYS A 125 -18.10 14.56 -14.88
C CYS A 125 -19.12 13.41 -14.89
N GLN A 126 -19.11 12.50 -13.91
CA GLN A 126 -20.07 11.38 -13.80
C GLN A 126 -21.34 11.69 -12.97
N HIS A 127 -21.58 12.96 -12.66
CA HIS A 127 -22.83 13.47 -12.09
C HIS A 127 -23.36 14.61 -12.95
#